data_AF-A0A1F2VFH6-F1
#
_entry.id   AF-A0A1F2VFH6-F1
#
_cell.length_a   1.000
_cell.length_b   1.000
_cell.length_c   1.000
_cell.angle_alpha   90.00
_cell.angle_beta   90.00
_cell.angle_gamma   90.00
#
_symmetry.space_group_name_H-M   'P 1'
#
loop_
_entity.id
_entity.type
_entity.pdbx_description
1 polymer ?
#
loop_
_entity_poly.entity_id
_entity_poly.type
_entity_poly.pdbx_seq_one_letter_code
_entity_poly.pdbx_strand_id
1 'polypeptide(L)'
;TLDEFEKNKDSWKKKMKGPRFDSYANLVVLVNGSDAGALMRRLDDGKNTKDGKPGNMNMWLGSSEAERAQRLDVMKKWVGNWSLKRRKDLSEGELRKITAPER
;
A
#
# COMPACT_ATOMS: atom_id res chain seq x y z
N THR A 1 -14.19 1.51 -6.02
CA THR A 1 -13.19 2.36 -5.33
C THR A 1 -13.10 1.94 -3.86
N LEU A 2 -12.27 2.60 -3.04
CA LEU A 2 -12.25 2.37 -1.58
C LEU A 2 -13.63 2.66 -0.96
N ASP A 3 -14.23 3.80 -1.29
CA ASP A 3 -15.53 4.22 -0.78
C ASP A 3 -16.66 3.23 -1.10
N GLU A 4 -16.70 2.69 -2.33
CA GLU A 4 -17.68 1.67 -2.73
C GLU A 4 -17.51 0.37 -1.95
N PHE A 5 -16.26 0.00 -1.66
CA PHE A 5 -15.97 -1.18 -0.86
C PHE A 5 -16.44 -0.98 0.58
N GLU A 6 -16.23 0.19 1.17
CA GLU A 6 -16.65 0.50 2.53
C GLU A 6 -18.18 0.49 2.68
N LYS A 7 -18.92 1.02 1.70
CA LYS A 7 -20.40 1.02 1.70
C LYS A 7 -21.02 -0.38 1.72
N ASN A 8 -20.34 -1.40 1.21
CA ASN A 8 -20.88 -2.77 1.12
C ASN A 8 -19.85 -3.86 1.45
N LYS A 9 -19.05 -3.61 2.48
CA LYS A 9 -17.86 -4.38 2.85
C LYS A 9 -18.12 -5.87 3.02
N ASP A 10 -19.24 -6.23 3.63
CA ASP A 10 -19.55 -7.63 3.93
C ASP A 10 -19.91 -8.42 2.66
N SER A 11 -20.61 -7.81 1.71
CA SER A 11 -20.90 -8.43 0.41
C SER A 11 -19.62 -8.69 -0.39
N TRP A 12 -18.68 -7.74 -0.39
CA TRP A 12 -17.39 -7.91 -1.07
C TRP A 12 -16.50 -8.97 -0.42
N LYS A 13 -16.46 -9.02 0.92
CA LYS A 13 -15.76 -10.07 1.66
C LYS A 13 -16.31 -11.46 1.36
N LYS A 14 -17.64 -11.64 1.29
CA LYS A 14 -18.26 -12.91 0.88
C LYS A 14 -17.84 -13.36 -0.52
N LYS A 15 -17.53 -12.42 -1.41
CA LYS A 15 -17.02 -12.67 -2.76
C LYS A 15 -15.50 -12.82 -2.82
N MET A 16 -14.80 -12.76 -1.69
CA MET A 16 -13.33 -12.75 -1.61
C MET A 16 -12.68 -11.63 -2.43
N LYS A 17 -13.36 -10.48 -2.54
CA LYS A 17 -12.87 -9.33 -3.30
C LYS A 17 -12.53 -8.18 -2.35
N GLY A 18 -11.39 -7.53 -2.61
CA GLY A 18 -11.02 -6.27 -1.98
C GLY A 18 -11.56 -5.06 -2.75
N PRO A 19 -11.24 -3.83 -2.29
CA PRO A 19 -11.50 -2.64 -3.07
C PRO A 19 -10.74 -2.67 -4.41
N ARG A 20 -11.30 -1.98 -5.40
CA ARG A 20 -10.70 -1.82 -6.72
C ARG A 20 -9.60 -0.76 -6.69
N PHE A 21 -8.39 -1.12 -7.08
CA PHE A 21 -7.19 -0.28 -7.18
C PHE A 21 -6.48 -0.41 -8.54
N ASP A 22 -7.25 -0.69 -9.59
CA ASP A 22 -6.77 -0.92 -10.97
C ASP A 22 -6.53 0.37 -11.78
N SER A 23 -6.81 1.53 -11.20
CA SER A 23 -6.51 2.84 -11.77
C SER A 23 -5.60 3.63 -10.83
N TYR A 24 -4.81 4.55 -11.41
CA TYR A 24 -3.91 5.42 -10.66
C TYR A 24 -4.65 6.18 -9.55
N ALA A 25 -5.76 6.84 -9.90
CA ALA A 25 -6.60 7.59 -8.97
C ALA A 25 -7.10 6.76 -7.77
N ASN A 26 -7.44 5.49 -8.01
CA ASN A 26 -7.87 4.59 -6.92
C ASN A 26 -6.67 4.18 -6.04
N LEU A 27 -5.53 3.87 -6.66
CA LEU A 27 -4.35 3.37 -5.97
C LEU A 27 -3.72 4.43 -5.05
N VAL A 28 -3.60 5.68 -5.52
CA VAL A 28 -2.90 6.76 -4.78
C VAL A 28 -3.59 7.13 -3.47
N VAL A 29 -4.89 6.82 -3.32
CA VAL A 29 -5.62 6.93 -2.05
C VAL A 29 -4.92 6.18 -0.92
N LEU A 30 -4.32 5.01 -1.21
CA LEU A 30 -3.59 4.18 -0.25
C LEU A 30 -2.14 4.62 -0.01
N VAL A 31 -1.64 5.54 -0.85
CA VAL A 31 -0.24 5.95 -0.89
C VAL A 31 -0.09 7.30 -0.19
N ASN A 32 -0.69 8.34 -0.76
CA ASN A 32 -0.63 9.72 -0.25
C ASN A 32 -2.02 10.39 -0.12
N GLY A 33 -3.11 9.65 -0.25
CA GLY A 33 -4.48 10.13 -0.06
C GLY A 33 -5.06 9.87 1.34
N SER A 34 -6.37 9.60 1.40
CA SER A 34 -7.11 9.45 2.67
C SER A 34 -6.70 8.22 3.49
N ASP A 35 -6.14 7.17 2.88
CA ASP A 35 -5.56 6.01 3.57
C ASP A 35 -4.05 5.91 3.36
N ALA A 36 -3.36 7.06 3.36
CA ALA A 36 -1.91 7.14 3.17
C ALA A 36 -1.13 6.14 4.06
N GLY A 37 -0.08 5.56 3.48
CA GLY A 37 0.74 4.52 4.10
C GLY A 37 0.15 3.11 4.05
N ALA A 38 -1.10 2.92 3.60
CA ALA A 38 -1.72 1.60 3.56
C ALA A 38 -1.04 0.67 2.55
N LEU A 39 -0.73 1.16 1.35
CA LEU A 39 0.01 0.37 0.37
C LEU A 39 1.36 -0.10 0.95
N MET A 40 2.11 0.81 1.56
CA MET A 40 3.43 0.55 2.12
C MET A 40 3.36 -0.52 3.21
N ARG A 41 2.47 -0.37 4.19
CA ARG A 41 2.27 -1.37 5.27
C ARG A 41 1.90 -2.76 4.76
N ARG A 42 1.18 -2.84 3.64
CA ARG A 42 0.70 -4.11 3.09
C ARG A 42 1.75 -4.81 2.24
N LEU A 43 2.62 -4.05 1.58
CA LEU A 43 3.70 -4.57 0.74
C LEU A 43 5.04 -4.71 1.45
N ASP A 44 5.20 -4.12 2.64
CA ASP A 44 6.46 -4.15 3.39
C ASP A 44 6.99 -5.57 3.62
N ASP A 45 8.31 -5.71 3.58
CA ASP A 45 8.99 -6.99 3.79
C ASP A 45 9.17 -7.35 5.28
N GLY A 46 8.86 -6.43 6.19
CA GLY A 46 8.97 -6.64 7.64
C GLY A 46 10.40 -6.61 8.16
N LYS A 47 11.43 -6.50 7.30
CA LYS A 47 12.84 -6.61 7.73
C LYS A 47 13.26 -5.48 8.67
N ASN A 48 12.55 -4.34 8.60
CA ASN A 48 12.79 -3.16 9.43
C ASN A 48 11.67 -2.92 10.48
N THR A 49 10.79 -3.88 10.72
CA THR A 49 9.75 -3.79 11.76
C THR A 49 10.16 -4.52 13.03
N LYS A 50 9.57 -4.13 14.17
CA LYS A 50 9.90 -4.74 15.47
C LYS A 50 9.55 -6.23 15.56
N ASP A 51 8.54 -6.67 14.83
CA ASP A 51 8.04 -8.05 14.84
C ASP A 51 8.59 -8.91 13.69
N GLY A 52 9.33 -8.30 12.75
CA GLY A 52 9.87 -8.99 11.58
C GLY A 52 8.79 -9.50 10.60
N LYS A 53 7.53 -9.11 10.77
CA LYS A 53 6.42 -9.68 10.01
C LYS A 53 6.18 -8.90 8.71
N PRO A 54 6.20 -9.57 7.54
CA PRO A 54 5.87 -8.92 6.29
C PRO A 54 4.40 -8.52 6.25
N GLY A 55 4.10 -7.49 5.47
CA GLY A 55 2.74 -7.13 5.15
C GLY A 55 2.02 -8.27 4.41
N ASN A 56 0.72 -8.43 4.65
CA ASN A 56 -0.05 -9.56 4.11
C ASN A 56 -0.19 -9.54 2.57
N MET A 57 0.19 -8.46 1.89
CA MET A 57 0.21 -8.39 0.42
C MET A 57 1.60 -8.56 -0.18
N ASN A 58 2.67 -8.59 0.63
CA ASN A 58 4.04 -8.81 0.16
C ASN A 58 4.19 -10.15 -0.58
N MET A 59 3.48 -11.18 -0.13
CA MET A 59 3.50 -12.51 -0.75
C MET A 59 3.00 -12.51 -2.20
N TRP A 60 2.17 -11.55 -2.60
CA TRP A 60 1.63 -11.44 -3.95
C TRP A 60 2.57 -10.69 -4.90
N LEU A 61 3.67 -10.14 -4.39
CA LEU A 61 4.67 -9.51 -5.24
C LEU A 61 5.42 -10.53 -6.09
N GLY A 62 5.53 -11.81 -5.71
CA GLY A 62 6.25 -12.81 -6.51
C GLY A 62 6.30 -14.17 -5.83
N SER A 63 6.71 -15.18 -6.60
CA SER A 63 6.77 -16.57 -6.13
C SER A 63 8.06 -16.90 -5.38
N SER A 64 9.12 -16.10 -5.56
CA SER A 64 10.40 -16.25 -4.84
C SER A 64 10.70 -15.03 -3.95
N GLU A 65 11.63 -15.17 -3.00
CA GLU A 65 12.11 -14.00 -2.23
C GLU A 65 12.78 -12.95 -3.13
N ALA A 66 13.56 -13.39 -4.12
CA ALA A 66 14.22 -12.50 -5.06
C ALA A 66 13.22 -11.67 -5.88
N GLU A 67 12.16 -12.29 -6.39
CA GLU A 67 11.10 -11.58 -7.13
C GLU A 67 10.35 -10.58 -6.25
N ARG A 68 10.01 -10.99 -5.01
CA ARG A 68 9.32 -10.11 -4.06
C ARG A 68 10.18 -8.89 -3.72
N ALA A 69 11.47 -9.10 -3.47
CA ALA A 69 12.42 -8.01 -3.19
C ALA A 69 12.56 -7.06 -4.39
N GLN A 70 12.72 -7.59 -5.61
CA GLN A 70 12.86 -6.80 -6.83
C GLN A 70 11.61 -5.95 -7.11
N ARG A 71 10.41 -6.53 -7.01
CA ARG A 71 9.16 -5.80 -7.28
C ARG A 71 8.80 -4.85 -6.14
N LEU A 72 9.14 -5.18 -4.90
CA LEU A 72 9.03 -4.24 -3.77
C LEU A 72 9.93 -3.01 -3.99
N ASP A 73 11.15 -3.19 -4.51
CA ASP A 73 12.05 -2.09 -4.83
C ASP A 73 11.46 -1.15 -5.91
N VAL A 74 10.80 -1.70 -6.93
CA VAL A 74 10.04 -0.89 -7.92
C VAL A 74 8.99 -0.03 -7.22
N MET A 75 8.20 -0.62 -6.30
CA MET A 75 7.17 0.11 -5.55
C MET A 75 7.79 1.17 -4.64
N LYS A 76 8.88 0.86 -3.93
CA LYS A 76 9.60 1.82 -3.07
C LYS A 76 10.10 3.02 -3.87
N LYS A 77 10.71 2.79 -5.05
CA LYS A 77 11.18 3.85 -5.94
C LYS A 77 10.05 4.72 -6.47
N TRP A 78 8.92 4.12 -6.84
CA TRP A 78 7.74 4.89 -7.30
C TRP A 78 7.13 5.74 -6.18
N VAL A 79 6.98 5.18 -4.97
CA VAL A 79 6.43 5.89 -3.80
C VAL A 79 7.37 7.01 -3.30
N GLY A 80 8.68 6.85 -3.47
CA GLY A 80 9.70 7.79 -3.01
C GLY A 80 10.00 7.61 -1.53
N ASN A 81 9.16 8.18 -0.65
CA ASN A 81 9.33 8.06 0.80
C ASN A 81 8.50 6.90 1.38
N TRP A 82 9.16 5.81 1.76
CA TRP A 82 8.50 4.63 2.30
C TRP A 82 8.16 4.78 3.79
N SER A 83 6.94 5.23 4.10
CA SER A 83 6.45 5.39 5.46
C SER A 83 5.42 4.34 5.85
N LEU A 84 5.62 3.70 7.01
CA LEU A 84 4.66 2.76 7.60
C LEU A 84 3.64 3.43 8.54
N LYS A 85 3.72 4.76 8.71
CA LYS A 85 2.76 5.53 9.51
C LYS A 85 1.36 5.47 8.89
N ARG A 86 0.33 5.67 9.70
CA ARG A 86 -1.06 5.85 9.22
C ARG A 86 -1.28 7.30 8.85
N ARG A 87 -2.28 7.58 8.00
CA ARG A 87 -2.63 8.94 7.58
C ARG A 87 -2.73 9.95 8.74
N LYS A 88 -3.31 9.55 9.86
CA LYS A 88 -3.47 10.39 11.06
C LYS A 88 -2.15 10.72 11.79
N ASP A 89 -1.11 9.91 11.57
CA ASP A 89 0.20 10.05 12.23
C ASP A 89 1.25 10.70 11.29
N LEU A 90 0.85 10.97 10.05
CA LEU A 90 1.66 11.65 9.04
C LEU A 90 1.44 13.16 9.14
N SER A 91 2.52 13.91 9.30
CA SER A 91 2.49 15.35 9.08
C SER A 91 2.36 15.69 7.59
N GLU A 92 1.89 16.88 7.26
CA GLU A 92 1.80 17.35 5.88
C GLU A 92 3.17 17.39 5.18
N GLY A 93 4.24 17.70 5.91
CA GLY A 93 5.60 17.67 5.39
C GLY A 93 6.08 16.25 5.04
N GLU A 94 5.69 15.24 5.82
CA GLU A 94 5.98 13.83 5.52
C GLU A 94 5.13 13.32 4.35
N LEU A 95 3.86 13.71 4.30
CA LEU A 95 2.95 13.34 3.23
C LEU A 95 3.45 13.86 1.87
N ARG A 96 3.94 15.09 1.81
CA ARG A 96 4.52 15.69 0.58
C ARG A 96 5.77 14.96 0.06
N LYS A 97 6.47 14.20 0.90
CA LYS A 97 7.61 13.38 0.48
C LYS A 97 7.17 12.06 -0.18
N ILE A 98 5.90 11.69 -0.05
CA ILE A 98 5.30 10.52 -0.69
C ILE A 98 4.77 10.97 -2.06
N THR A 99 5.57 10.77 -3.11
CA THR A 99 5.33 11.39 -4.42
C THR A 99 4.37 10.58 -5.27
N ALA A 100 4.71 9.32 -5.56
CA ALA A 100 3.92 8.40 -6.38
C ALA A 100 3.44 9.05 -7.70
N PRO A 101 4.34 9.56 -8.56
CA PRO A 101 3.96 10.34 -9.73
C PRO A 101 3.14 9.54 -10.73
N GLU A 102 2.14 10.19 -11.33
CA GLU A 102 1.44 9.72 -12.54
C GLU A 102 2.40 9.88 -13.73
N ARG A 103 2.49 8.84 -14.58
CA ARG A 103 3.32 8.84 -15.78
C ARG A 103 2.47 8.79 -17.03
#